data_AF-A0A8C3NRZ7-F1
#
_entry.id   AF-A0A8C3NRZ7-F1
#
_cell.length_a   1.000
_cell.length_b   1.000
_cell.length_c   1.000
_cell.angle_alpha   90.00
_cell.angle_beta   90.00
_cell.angle_gamma   90.00
#
_symmetry.space_group_name_H-M   'P 1'
#
loop_
_entity.id
_entity.type
_entity.pdbx_description
1 polymer ?
#
loop_
_entity_poly.entity_id
_entity_poly.type
_entity_poly.pdbx_seq_one_letter_code
_entity_poly.pdbx_strand_id
1 'polypeptide(L)'
;MASPRSPPLWGSTLDGFPPAWPVAAAVNRHCRDPPTLPPPLLLPETAFAHLRRQAAALAALRPRMNACCRHHTPLPCARRAWTDVLDEFCTDEFGVKTRQFHCCRRHGAARRRCFSQETPAPTWDPVPAWDPNVAWDLVTEPPFPPGEPTASNLGNICGLRTLRPGPPGPGARSGPRVRLRVRLEREYGRCCRNESLSCAHSAWLKGLNRFCREESAVKTGQHRCCQHGGPKARGRCFAAAAPHPEYDRELHNVSLARPGPALLRSLCGPTRLFTQRRPVPELLGAVTAACCPLPPEERGACAQDQLSQGIATLCATPRDAWRDPQGCCSWEEPERRRCFDNTYLSQVTLGAAVAPPPLGQEE
;
A
#
# COMPACT_ATOMS: atom_id res chain seq x y z
N MET A 1 25.27 -30.25 -21.55
CA MET A 1 23.92 -30.15 -22.16
C MET A 1 23.08 -29.23 -21.29
N ALA A 2 22.80 -28.01 -21.77
CA ALA A 2 22.03 -27.02 -21.02
C ALA A 2 20.53 -27.28 -21.20
N SER A 3 19.79 -27.37 -20.09
CA SER A 3 18.34 -27.55 -20.06
C SER A 3 17.60 -26.43 -20.82
N PRO A 4 16.47 -26.74 -21.49
CA PRO A 4 15.68 -25.73 -22.18
C PRO A 4 15.06 -24.79 -21.15
N ARG A 5 15.38 -23.49 -21.26
CA ARG A 5 14.74 -22.42 -20.48
C ARG A 5 13.25 -22.42 -20.80
N SER A 6 12.41 -22.64 -19.79
CA SER A 6 10.95 -22.48 -19.88
C SER A 6 10.61 -21.09 -20.46
N PRO A 7 9.66 -20.98 -21.40
CA PRO A 7 9.25 -19.68 -21.92
C PRO A 7 8.64 -18.83 -20.80
N PRO A 8 8.85 -17.50 -20.81
CA PRO A 8 8.24 -16.61 -19.82
C PRO A 8 6.71 -16.73 -19.86
N LEU A 9 6.08 -16.81 -18.69
CA LEU A 9 4.63 -16.76 -18.54
C LEU A 9 4.17 -15.33 -18.87
N TRP A 10 3.66 -15.10 -20.09
CA TRP A 10 3.14 -13.80 -20.49
C TRP A 10 1.79 -13.54 -19.79
N GLY A 11 1.70 -12.46 -19.02
CA GLY A 11 0.44 -11.95 -18.48
C GLY A 11 -0.46 -11.33 -19.56
N SER A 12 -1.60 -10.73 -19.19
CA SER A 12 -2.46 -9.97 -20.13
C SER A 12 -1.86 -8.63 -20.59
N THR A 13 -0.69 -8.27 -20.07
CA THR A 13 -0.01 -7.01 -20.32
C THR A 13 1.50 -7.28 -20.38
N LEU A 14 2.19 -6.67 -21.33
CA LEU A 14 3.64 -6.75 -21.48
C LEU A 14 4.35 -5.84 -20.46
N ASP A 15 5.53 -6.26 -20.03
CA ASP A 15 6.40 -5.42 -19.21
C ASP A 15 6.70 -4.10 -19.93
N GLY A 16 6.54 -3.00 -19.20
CA GLY A 16 6.69 -1.65 -19.74
C GLY A 16 5.48 -1.12 -20.52
N PHE A 17 4.39 -1.89 -20.67
CA PHE A 17 3.13 -1.41 -21.20
C PHE A 17 2.09 -1.17 -20.08
N PRO A 18 1.37 -0.04 -20.05
CA PRO A 18 1.57 1.13 -20.92
C PRO A 18 2.88 1.87 -20.59
N PRO A 19 3.49 2.54 -21.58
CA PRO A 19 4.73 3.28 -21.37
C PRO A 19 4.52 4.47 -20.44
N ALA A 20 5.56 4.81 -19.67
CA ALA A 20 5.51 5.90 -18.70
C ALA A 20 5.28 7.27 -19.37
N TRP A 21 4.52 8.13 -18.68
CA TRP A 21 4.34 9.50 -19.12
C TRP A 21 5.68 10.26 -19.15
N PRO A 22 6.01 10.98 -20.24
CA PRO A 22 7.26 11.71 -20.33
C PRO A 22 7.35 12.86 -19.32
N VAL A 23 8.31 12.73 -18.39
CA VAL A 23 8.72 13.77 -17.43
C VAL A 23 10.09 14.33 -17.81
N ALA A 24 10.36 15.60 -17.48
CA ALA A 24 11.55 16.32 -17.93
C ALA A 24 12.86 15.58 -17.63
N ALA A 25 13.02 15.07 -16.40
CA ALA A 25 14.21 14.35 -15.97
C ALA A 25 14.46 13.05 -16.79
N ALA A 26 13.40 12.28 -17.08
CA ALA A 26 13.49 11.04 -17.84
C ALA A 26 13.82 11.30 -19.32
N VAL A 27 13.21 12.31 -19.93
CA VAL A 27 13.49 12.72 -21.32
C VAL A 27 14.93 13.20 -21.46
N ASN A 28 15.41 14.03 -20.52
CA ASN A 28 16.78 14.52 -20.54
C ASN A 28 17.80 13.39 -20.37
N ARG A 29 17.51 12.40 -19.52
CA ARG A 29 18.36 11.20 -19.36
C ARG A 29 18.41 10.39 -20.65
N HIS A 30 17.26 10.09 -21.25
CA HIS A 30 17.14 9.35 -22.51
C HIS A 30 17.91 10.02 -23.67
N CYS A 31 17.90 11.35 -23.73
CA CYS A 31 18.63 12.09 -24.78
C CYS A 31 20.15 12.18 -24.54
N ARG A 32 20.60 12.07 -23.28
CA ARG A 32 22.03 12.06 -22.93
C ARG A 32 22.65 10.68 -23.09
N ASP A 33 21.93 9.65 -22.66
CA ASP A 33 22.36 8.26 -22.67
C ASP A 33 21.20 7.39 -23.19
N PRO A 34 21.06 7.24 -24.53
CA PRO A 34 19.99 6.47 -25.10
C PRO A 34 20.22 4.99 -24.76
N PRO A 35 19.28 4.33 -24.04
CA PRO A 35 19.47 2.95 -23.62
C PRO A 35 19.67 2.04 -24.85
N THR A 36 20.67 1.16 -24.78
CA THR A 36 20.89 0.12 -25.78
C THR A 36 19.60 -0.67 -25.99
N LEU A 37 19.19 -0.84 -27.26
CA LEU A 37 17.93 -1.48 -27.63
C LEU A 37 17.75 -2.78 -26.84
N PRO A 38 16.75 -2.92 -25.95
CA PRO A 38 16.24 -4.24 -25.67
C PRO A 38 15.78 -4.83 -27.02
N PRO A 39 16.13 -6.09 -27.32
CA PRO A 39 15.69 -6.73 -28.56
C PRO A 39 14.17 -6.59 -28.70
N PRO A 40 13.64 -6.50 -29.94
CA PRO A 40 12.20 -6.56 -30.17
C PRO A 40 11.62 -7.70 -29.35
N LEU A 41 10.53 -7.46 -28.61
CA LEU A 41 9.88 -8.51 -27.84
C LEU A 41 9.48 -9.63 -28.82
N LEU A 42 10.25 -10.71 -28.84
CA LEU A 42 10.04 -11.86 -29.70
C LEU A 42 8.86 -12.66 -29.13
N LEU A 43 7.66 -12.18 -29.41
CA LEU A 43 6.44 -12.89 -29.09
C LEU A 43 6.34 -14.13 -30.00
N PRO A 44 6.08 -15.33 -29.45
CA PRO A 44 5.88 -16.53 -30.26
C PRO A 44 4.74 -16.31 -31.26
N GLU A 45 4.75 -17.01 -32.40
CA GLU A 45 3.68 -16.89 -33.42
C GLU A 45 2.27 -17.03 -32.82
N THR A 46 2.13 -17.91 -31.83
CA THR A 46 0.91 -18.21 -31.08
C THR A 46 0.52 -17.16 -30.01
N ALA A 47 1.29 -16.08 -29.84
CA ALA A 47 0.99 -15.05 -28.84
C ALA A 47 -0.35 -14.35 -29.11
N PHE A 48 -1.06 -14.03 -28.03
CA PHE A 48 -2.34 -13.34 -28.12
C PHE A 48 -2.21 -12.00 -28.87
N ALA A 49 -3.16 -11.73 -29.76
CA ALA A 49 -3.14 -10.53 -30.61
C ALA A 49 -3.05 -9.20 -29.82
N HIS A 50 -3.60 -9.14 -28.61
CA HIS A 50 -3.50 -7.95 -27.75
C HIS A 50 -2.06 -7.69 -27.28
N LEU A 51 -1.28 -8.74 -26.98
CA LEU A 51 0.13 -8.59 -26.63
C LEU A 51 0.94 -8.09 -27.83
N ARG A 52 0.62 -8.53 -29.04
CA ARG A 52 1.27 -8.03 -30.26
C ARG A 52 1.05 -6.52 -30.47
N ARG A 53 -0.16 -6.04 -30.21
CA ARG A 53 -0.47 -4.60 -30.30
C ARG A 53 0.24 -3.78 -29.23
N GLN A 54 0.37 -4.31 -28.01
CA GLN A 54 1.17 -3.67 -26.96
C GLN A 54 2.66 -3.62 -27.34
N ALA A 55 3.21 -4.71 -27.89
CA ALA A 55 4.60 -4.75 -28.35
C ALA A 55 4.84 -3.74 -29.49
N ALA A 56 3.89 -3.63 -30.43
CA ALA A 56 3.95 -2.66 -31.52
C ALA A 56 3.94 -1.21 -30.99
N ALA A 57 3.08 -0.90 -30.02
CA ALA A 57 3.04 0.42 -29.38
C ALA A 57 4.37 0.77 -28.68
N LEU A 58 4.95 -0.16 -27.92
CA LEU A 58 6.25 0.03 -27.27
C LEU A 58 7.38 0.22 -28.30
N ALA A 59 7.37 -0.58 -29.37
CA ALA A 59 8.34 -0.48 -30.46
C ALA A 59 8.22 0.84 -31.23
N ALA A 60 7.01 1.38 -31.40
CA ALA A 60 6.75 2.65 -32.08
C ALA A 60 7.17 3.88 -31.25
N LEU A 61 7.09 3.81 -29.92
CA LEU A 61 7.41 4.95 -29.04
C LEU A 61 8.89 5.35 -29.08
N ARG A 62 9.79 4.37 -29.03
CA ARG A 62 11.24 4.62 -28.92
C ARG A 62 11.84 5.43 -30.07
N PRO A 63 11.62 5.11 -31.36
CA PRO A 63 12.17 5.93 -32.45
C PRO A 63 11.62 7.35 -32.45
N ARG A 64 10.35 7.55 -32.05
CA ARG A 64 9.75 8.89 -31.89
C ARG A 64 10.41 9.67 -30.75
N MET A 65 10.70 9.01 -29.62
CA MET A 65 11.46 9.59 -28.51
C MET A 65 12.88 10.01 -28.92
N ASN A 66 13.59 9.18 -29.70
CA ASN A 66 14.91 9.51 -30.23
C ASN A 66 14.88 10.72 -31.17
N ALA A 67 13.86 10.81 -32.03
CA ALA A 67 13.67 11.97 -32.90
C ALA A 67 13.48 13.27 -32.09
N CYS A 68 12.79 13.19 -30.95
CA CYS A 68 12.56 14.35 -30.08
C CYS A 68 13.84 14.94 -29.48
N CYS A 69 14.89 14.14 -29.31
CA CYS A 69 16.18 14.59 -28.77
C CYS A 69 16.92 15.57 -29.70
N ARG A 70 16.50 15.71 -30.95
CA ARG A 70 17.04 16.71 -31.89
C ARG A 70 16.48 18.12 -31.66
N HIS A 71 15.43 18.26 -30.84
CA HIS A 71 14.85 19.57 -30.50
C HIS A 71 15.54 20.19 -29.29
N HIS A 72 15.65 21.53 -29.28
CA HIS A 72 16.15 22.29 -28.12
C HIS A 72 15.32 22.05 -26.84
N THR A 73 14.03 21.78 -26.98
CA THR A 73 13.11 21.45 -25.89
C THR A 73 12.43 20.10 -26.17
N PRO A 74 13.01 18.96 -25.76
CA PRO A 74 12.54 17.64 -26.17
C PRO A 74 11.23 17.20 -25.49
N LEU A 75 10.88 17.77 -24.33
CA LEU A 75 9.74 17.34 -23.52
C LEU A 75 8.36 17.50 -24.20
N PRO A 76 8.01 18.64 -24.82
CA PRO A 76 6.74 18.77 -25.55
C PRO A 76 6.62 17.78 -26.72
N CYS A 77 7.71 17.53 -27.46
CA CYS A 77 7.75 16.51 -28.50
C CYS A 77 7.52 15.11 -27.92
N ALA A 78 8.22 14.77 -26.84
CA ALA A 78 8.09 13.48 -26.17
C ALA A 78 6.65 13.19 -25.71
N ARG A 79 5.99 14.18 -25.10
CA ARG A 79 4.60 14.07 -24.64
C ARG A 79 3.61 13.88 -25.79
N ARG A 80 3.87 14.52 -26.94
CA ARG A 80 3.09 14.34 -28.17
C ARG A 80 3.29 12.94 -28.72
N ALA A 81 4.54 12.53 -28.92
CA ALA A 81 4.90 11.18 -29.38
C ALA A 81 4.26 10.07 -28.53
N TRP A 82 4.27 10.22 -27.21
CA TRP A 82 3.61 9.30 -26.29
C TRP A 82 2.10 9.25 -26.49
N THR A 83 1.47 10.41 -26.68
CA THR A 83 0.02 10.49 -26.92
C THR A 83 -0.36 9.83 -28.24
N ASP A 84 0.35 10.16 -29.31
CA ASP A 84 0.08 9.65 -30.66
C ASP A 84 0.19 8.13 -30.72
N VAL A 85 1.21 7.55 -30.09
CA VAL A 85 1.39 6.08 -30.03
C VAL A 85 0.24 5.39 -29.30
N LEU A 86 -0.28 5.99 -28.23
CA LEU A 86 -1.40 5.41 -27.48
C LEU A 86 -2.74 5.60 -28.20
N ASP A 87 -2.90 6.68 -28.95
CA ASP A 87 -4.07 6.89 -29.80
C ASP A 87 -4.08 5.93 -31.00
N GLU A 88 -2.92 5.67 -31.61
CA GLU A 88 -2.74 4.61 -32.62
C GLU A 88 -3.06 3.24 -32.03
N PHE A 89 -2.47 2.90 -30.87
CA PHE A 89 -2.78 1.64 -30.17
C PHE A 89 -4.29 1.48 -29.91
N CYS A 90 -4.97 2.54 -29.47
CA CYS A 90 -6.41 2.49 -29.25
C CYS A 90 -7.20 2.33 -30.55
N THR A 91 -6.74 2.94 -31.64
CA THR A 91 -7.34 2.76 -32.96
C THR A 91 -7.25 1.29 -33.39
N ASP A 92 -6.09 0.66 -33.19
CA ASP A 92 -5.88 -0.76 -33.48
C ASP A 92 -6.73 -1.67 -32.57
N GLU A 93 -6.89 -1.33 -31.29
CA GLU A 93 -7.73 -2.07 -30.35
C GLU A 93 -9.22 -2.01 -30.75
N PHE A 94 -9.71 -0.89 -31.27
CA PHE A 94 -11.08 -0.76 -31.78
C PHE A 94 -11.27 -1.39 -33.16
N GLY A 95 -10.21 -1.56 -33.94
CA GLY A 95 -10.24 -2.22 -35.25
C GLY A 95 -10.49 -3.73 -35.21
N VAL A 96 -10.54 -4.34 -34.02
CA VAL A 96 -10.73 -5.78 -33.81
C VAL A 96 -11.90 -6.09 -32.88
N LYS A 97 -12.49 -7.29 -33.01
CA LYS A 97 -13.63 -7.76 -32.19
C LYS A 97 -13.23 -8.25 -30.78
N THR A 98 -12.09 -7.83 -30.25
CA THR A 98 -11.65 -8.19 -28.89
C THR A 98 -12.02 -7.11 -27.89
N ARG A 99 -12.11 -7.48 -26.60
CA ARG A 99 -12.28 -6.48 -25.53
C ARG A 99 -11.10 -5.52 -25.56
N GLN A 100 -11.38 -4.25 -25.81
CA GLN A 100 -10.36 -3.20 -25.89
C GLN A 100 -9.73 -2.94 -24.52
N PHE A 101 -8.47 -2.53 -24.52
CA PHE A 101 -7.82 -1.96 -23.35
C PHE A 101 -8.69 -0.85 -22.72
N HIS A 102 -8.91 -0.91 -21.41
CA HIS A 102 -9.95 -0.10 -20.75
C HIS A 102 -9.72 1.40 -20.90
N CYS A 103 -8.47 1.86 -20.96
CA CYS A 103 -8.15 3.27 -21.18
C CYS A 103 -8.58 3.77 -22.57
N CYS A 104 -8.67 2.91 -23.58
CA CYS A 104 -9.09 3.31 -24.93
C CYS A 104 -10.55 3.74 -25.01
N ARG A 105 -11.38 3.32 -24.06
CA ARG A 105 -12.78 3.76 -23.94
C ARG A 105 -12.93 5.22 -23.49
N ARG A 106 -11.85 5.84 -23.03
CA ARG A 106 -11.81 7.27 -22.68
C ARG A 106 -11.33 8.07 -23.88
N HIS A 107 -11.50 9.40 -23.84
CA HIS A 107 -11.06 10.30 -24.91
C HIS A 107 -10.19 11.45 -24.37
N GLY A 108 -9.34 12.01 -25.22
CA GLY A 108 -8.55 13.21 -24.93
C GLY A 108 -7.74 13.12 -23.63
N ALA A 109 -7.84 14.14 -22.78
CA ALA A 109 -7.10 14.20 -21.51
C ALA A 109 -7.43 13.04 -20.56
N ALA A 110 -8.67 12.54 -20.55
CA ALA A 110 -9.08 11.44 -19.69
C ALA A 110 -8.45 10.10 -20.11
N ARG A 111 -8.20 9.90 -21.42
CA ARG A 111 -7.45 8.75 -21.96
C ARG A 111 -5.99 8.82 -21.55
N ARG A 112 -5.35 9.97 -21.76
CA ARG A 112 -3.94 10.19 -21.34
C ARG A 112 -3.75 9.96 -19.85
N ARG A 113 -4.63 10.50 -19.02
CA ARG A 113 -4.59 10.31 -17.56
C ARG A 113 -4.71 8.84 -17.16
N CYS A 114 -5.55 8.07 -17.86
CA CYS A 114 -5.70 6.64 -17.61
C CYS A 114 -4.40 5.89 -17.92
N PHE A 115 -3.81 6.07 -19.11
CA PHE A 115 -2.56 5.40 -19.47
C PHE A 115 -1.37 5.80 -18.58
N SER A 116 -1.28 7.07 -18.18
CA SER A 116 -0.24 7.52 -17.25
C SER A 116 -0.38 6.90 -15.86
N GLN A 117 -1.60 6.60 -15.43
CA GLN A 117 -1.90 5.99 -14.13
C GLN A 117 -1.69 4.47 -14.13
N GLU A 118 -1.84 3.83 -15.29
CA GLU A 118 -1.66 2.38 -15.47
C GLU A 118 -0.19 1.99 -15.71
N THR A 119 0.72 2.96 -15.85
CA THR A 119 2.15 2.69 -16.02
C THR A 119 2.71 2.11 -14.72
N PRO A 120 3.24 0.88 -14.70
CA PRO A 120 4.01 0.40 -13.55
C PRO A 120 5.23 1.31 -13.36
N ALA A 121 5.44 1.83 -12.15
CA ALA A 121 6.61 2.66 -11.86
C ALA A 121 7.89 1.95 -12.36
N PRO A 122 8.82 2.66 -13.07
CA PRO A 122 10.08 2.06 -13.44
C PRO A 122 10.82 1.66 -12.15
N THR A 123 11.05 0.37 -11.96
CA THR A 123 11.85 -0.18 -10.86
C THR A 123 13.33 0.10 -11.10
N TRP A 124 13.70 1.36 -10.97
CA TRP A 124 15.09 1.82 -10.84
C TRP A 124 15.06 2.93 -9.79
N ASP A 125 15.17 2.53 -8.53
CA ASP A 125 15.26 3.38 -7.33
C ASP A 125 16.46 4.37 -7.42
N PRO A 126 16.43 5.54 -6.73
CA PRO A 126 15.97 5.72 -5.35
C PRO A 126 14.82 6.72 -5.16
N VAL A 127 13.92 6.38 -4.24
CA VAL A 127 12.83 7.22 -3.73
C VAL A 127 13.37 8.40 -2.92
N PRO A 128 12.94 9.63 -3.22
CA PRO A 128 12.43 10.47 -2.15
C PRO A 128 11.27 11.37 -2.64
N ALA A 129 10.03 11.00 -2.32
CA ALA A 129 8.90 11.89 -2.03
C ALA A 129 7.62 11.05 -1.97
N TRP A 130 7.17 10.82 -0.75
CA TRP A 130 5.97 10.08 -0.38
C TRP A 130 4.71 10.85 -0.83
N ASP A 131 3.95 10.30 -1.79
CA ASP A 131 2.56 10.71 -2.07
C ASP A 131 1.62 9.90 -1.14
N PRO A 132 0.74 10.54 -0.35
CA PRO A 132 -0.20 9.87 0.55
C PRO A 132 -1.15 8.85 -0.10
N ASN A 133 -1.26 8.85 -1.44
CA ASN A 133 -2.04 7.85 -2.17
C ASN A 133 -1.31 6.51 -2.38
N VAL A 134 0.00 6.45 -2.09
CA VAL A 134 0.84 5.23 -2.22
C VAL A 134 0.58 4.21 -1.11
N ALA A 135 -0.13 4.58 -0.04
CA ALA A 135 -0.49 3.65 1.04
C ALA A 135 -1.48 2.55 0.60
N TRP A 136 -2.20 2.71 -0.52
CA TRP A 136 -3.19 1.73 -1.00
C TRP A 136 -2.75 0.93 -2.23
N ASP A 137 -1.61 1.26 -2.85
CA ASP A 137 -1.16 0.67 -4.13
C ASP A 137 -0.03 -0.36 -4.02
N LEU A 138 0.49 -0.65 -2.81
CA LEU A 138 1.19 -1.91 -2.58
C LEU A 138 0.17 -2.97 -2.17
N VAL A 139 -0.48 -3.57 -3.17
CA VAL A 139 -1.07 -4.91 -3.04
C VAL A 139 0.08 -5.89 -2.76
N THR A 140 0.62 -5.85 -1.55
CA THR A 140 1.15 -7.03 -0.92
C THR A 140 0.01 -8.02 -0.91
N GLU A 141 0.20 -9.17 -1.56
CA GLU A 141 -0.73 -10.28 -1.42
C GLU A 141 -1.05 -10.41 0.09
N PRO A 142 -2.33 -10.28 0.48
CA PRO A 142 -2.65 -10.17 1.88
C PRO A 142 -2.14 -11.40 2.62
N PRO A 143 -1.66 -11.25 3.88
CA PRO A 143 -1.15 -12.36 4.65
C PRO A 143 -2.16 -13.49 4.65
N PHE A 144 -1.72 -14.63 4.14
CA PHE A 144 -2.55 -15.80 3.93
C PHE A 144 -1.88 -17.01 4.55
N PRO A 145 -2.62 -17.85 5.28
CA PRO A 145 -4.04 -17.74 5.59
C PRO A 145 -4.40 -16.73 6.70
N PRO A 146 -5.67 -16.28 6.77
CA PRO A 146 -6.13 -15.41 7.85
C PRO A 146 -6.24 -16.17 9.19
N GLY A 147 -5.88 -15.52 10.29
CA GLY A 147 -5.99 -16.05 11.64
C GLY A 147 -7.43 -16.35 12.06
N GLU A 148 -7.60 -17.33 12.95
CA GLU A 148 -8.88 -17.68 13.56
C GLU A 148 -9.34 -16.58 14.54
N PRO A 149 -10.59 -16.11 14.46
CA PRO A 149 -11.13 -15.17 15.44
C PRO A 149 -11.19 -15.79 16.84
N THR A 150 -10.58 -15.11 17.81
CA THR A 150 -10.56 -15.45 19.23
C THR A 150 -11.01 -14.24 20.05
N ALA A 151 -11.26 -14.43 21.35
CA ALA A 151 -11.55 -13.30 22.23
C ALA A 151 -10.36 -12.31 22.34
N SER A 152 -9.12 -12.77 22.19
CA SER A 152 -7.92 -11.94 22.29
C SER A 152 -7.74 -11.02 21.07
N ASN A 153 -8.03 -11.52 19.87
CA ASN A 153 -7.78 -10.78 18.63
C ASN A 153 -9.01 -10.05 18.07
N LEU A 154 -10.21 -10.26 18.64
CA LEU A 154 -11.43 -9.64 18.14
C LEU A 154 -11.36 -8.10 18.15
N GLY A 155 -10.71 -7.53 19.17
CA GLY A 155 -10.46 -6.09 19.25
C GLY A 155 -9.65 -5.57 18.07
N ASN A 156 -8.61 -6.31 17.66
CA ASN A 156 -7.80 -5.98 16.48
C ASN A 156 -8.58 -6.19 15.17
N ILE A 157 -9.35 -7.27 15.08
CA ILE A 157 -10.23 -7.57 13.94
C ILE A 157 -11.26 -6.44 13.71
N CYS A 158 -11.74 -5.79 14.76
CA CYS A 158 -12.71 -4.71 14.62
C CYS A 158 -12.05 -3.32 14.54
N GLY A 159 -11.09 -3.03 15.42
CA GLY A 159 -10.44 -1.73 15.55
C GLY A 159 -9.51 -1.38 14.39
N LEU A 160 -8.77 -2.35 13.83
CA LEU A 160 -7.79 -2.12 12.76
C LEU A 160 -8.39 -2.24 11.36
N ARG A 161 -9.71 -2.45 11.25
CA ARG A 161 -10.38 -2.71 9.96
C ARG A 161 -10.22 -1.57 8.96
N THR A 162 -10.14 -0.32 9.43
CA THR A 162 -9.95 0.86 8.56
C THR A 162 -8.52 1.01 8.05
N LEU A 163 -7.55 0.38 8.71
CA LEU A 163 -6.14 0.42 8.33
C LEU A 163 -5.80 -0.68 7.32
N ARG A 164 -6.61 -1.74 7.26
CA ARG A 164 -6.41 -2.85 6.32
C ARG A 164 -6.76 -2.43 4.89
N PRO A 165 -5.97 -2.86 3.89
CA PRO A 165 -6.22 -2.57 2.48
C PRO A 165 -7.66 -2.88 2.02
N GLY A 166 -8.26 -2.01 1.23
CA GLY A 166 -9.66 -2.10 0.84
C GLY A 166 -9.91 -3.21 -0.18
N PRO A 167 -11.14 -3.33 -0.70
CA PRO A 167 -11.36 -4.12 -1.90
C PRO A 167 -10.48 -3.57 -3.04
N PRO A 168 -9.92 -4.44 -3.90
CA PRO A 168 -9.17 -4.01 -5.06
C PRO A 168 -9.98 -3.04 -5.92
N GLY A 169 -9.31 -2.06 -6.53
CA GLY A 169 -9.94 -1.10 -7.43
C GLY A 169 -10.61 -1.76 -8.65
N PRO A 170 -11.49 -1.03 -9.36
CA PRO A 170 -12.17 -1.56 -10.55
C PRO A 170 -11.16 -1.99 -11.62
N GLY A 171 -11.06 -3.31 -11.88
CA GLY A 171 -10.14 -3.88 -12.89
C GLY A 171 -9.04 -4.79 -12.34
N ALA A 172 -8.83 -4.84 -11.03
CA ALA A 172 -7.83 -5.73 -10.43
C ALA A 172 -8.22 -7.22 -10.57
N ARG A 173 -7.25 -8.06 -10.98
CA ARG A 173 -7.44 -9.52 -11.03
C ARG A 173 -7.67 -10.04 -9.61
N SER A 174 -8.84 -10.63 -9.34
CA SER A 174 -9.15 -11.19 -8.02
C SER A 174 -8.91 -12.70 -8.01
N GLY A 175 -7.80 -13.15 -7.43
CA GLY A 175 -7.58 -14.57 -7.11
C GLY A 175 -8.49 -15.03 -5.96
N PRO A 176 -8.66 -16.35 -5.75
CA PRO A 176 -9.46 -16.90 -4.64
C PRO A 176 -9.08 -16.30 -3.27
N ARG A 177 -7.80 -16.06 -3.01
CA ARG A 177 -7.28 -15.44 -1.77
C ARG A 177 -7.78 -14.00 -1.57
N VAL A 178 -7.73 -13.18 -2.62
CA VAL A 178 -8.23 -11.80 -2.59
C VAL A 178 -9.74 -11.78 -2.37
N ARG A 179 -10.49 -12.65 -3.04
CA ARG A 179 -11.95 -12.77 -2.87
C ARG A 179 -12.34 -13.25 -1.47
N LEU A 180 -11.57 -14.17 -0.88
CA LEU A 180 -11.74 -14.58 0.51
C LEU A 180 -11.60 -13.37 1.43
N ARG A 181 -10.51 -12.62 1.32
CA ARG A 181 -10.24 -11.45 2.16
C ARG A 181 -11.35 -10.41 2.07
N VAL A 182 -11.71 -9.97 0.86
CA VAL A 182 -12.76 -8.95 0.67
C VAL A 182 -14.08 -9.38 1.31
N ARG A 183 -14.42 -10.68 1.20
CA ARG A 183 -15.60 -11.23 1.85
C ARG A 183 -15.47 -11.21 3.36
N LEU A 184 -14.34 -11.67 3.91
CA LEU A 184 -14.11 -11.67 5.36
C LEU A 184 -14.20 -10.25 5.93
N GLU A 185 -13.58 -9.26 5.30
CA GLU A 185 -13.66 -7.86 5.74
C GLU A 185 -15.10 -7.31 5.75
N ARG A 186 -15.92 -7.74 4.79
CA ARG A 186 -17.35 -7.42 4.75
C ARG A 186 -18.12 -8.12 5.88
N GLU A 187 -17.86 -9.40 6.11
CA GLU A 187 -18.52 -10.18 7.16
C GLU A 187 -18.14 -9.68 8.56
N TYR A 188 -16.84 -9.48 8.82
CA TYR A 188 -16.35 -8.90 10.06
C TYR A 188 -16.94 -7.52 10.30
N GLY A 189 -17.07 -6.68 9.26
CA GLY A 189 -17.78 -5.40 9.39
C GLY A 189 -19.21 -5.50 9.90
N ARG A 190 -19.91 -6.63 9.67
CA ARG A 190 -21.23 -6.90 10.26
C ARG A 190 -21.12 -7.43 11.68
N CYS A 191 -20.21 -8.38 11.93
CA CYS A 191 -20.02 -8.98 13.25
C CYS A 191 -19.52 -7.98 14.30
N CYS A 192 -18.69 -7.03 13.89
CA CYS A 192 -18.12 -6.00 14.76
C CYS A 192 -19.14 -4.96 15.25
N ARG A 193 -20.36 -4.91 14.71
CA ARG A 193 -21.41 -4.03 15.23
C ARG A 193 -21.84 -4.41 16.65
N ASN A 194 -21.76 -5.70 16.97
CA ASN A 194 -22.14 -6.27 18.27
C ASN A 194 -20.97 -7.04 18.91
N GLU A 195 -19.74 -6.81 18.45
CA GLU A 195 -18.52 -7.53 18.89
C GLU A 195 -18.72 -9.05 19.03
N SER A 196 -19.40 -9.65 18.06
CA SER A 196 -19.82 -11.05 18.15
C SER A 196 -18.72 -12.00 17.69
N LEU A 197 -18.04 -12.64 18.64
CA LEU A 197 -17.02 -13.67 18.38
C LEU A 197 -17.58 -14.85 17.57
N SER A 198 -18.76 -15.35 17.95
CA SER A 198 -19.40 -16.48 17.25
C SER A 198 -19.76 -16.15 15.80
N CYS A 199 -20.19 -14.91 15.52
CA CYS A 199 -20.40 -14.41 14.17
C CYS A 199 -19.08 -14.38 13.38
N ALA A 200 -18.02 -13.79 13.94
CA ALA A 200 -16.72 -13.66 13.29
C ALA A 200 -16.12 -15.04 12.97
N HIS A 201 -16.11 -15.95 13.94
CA HIS A 201 -15.62 -17.32 13.77
C HIS A 201 -16.43 -18.09 12.71
N SER A 202 -17.76 -17.94 12.69
CA SER A 202 -18.62 -18.56 11.67
C SER A 202 -18.36 -18.00 10.27
N ALA A 203 -18.15 -16.68 10.14
CA ALA A 203 -17.79 -16.03 8.89
C ALA A 203 -16.43 -16.52 8.36
N TRP A 204 -15.45 -16.65 9.25
CA TRP A 204 -14.12 -17.18 8.96
C TRP A 204 -14.18 -18.61 8.41
N LEU A 205 -14.83 -19.53 9.13
CA LEU A 205 -15.02 -20.92 8.68
C LEU A 205 -15.74 -20.99 7.33
N LYS A 206 -16.84 -20.24 7.17
CA LYS A 206 -17.60 -20.20 5.91
C LYS A 206 -16.77 -19.66 4.76
N GLY A 207 -15.93 -18.65 5.02
CA GLY A 207 -14.98 -18.10 4.07
C GLY A 207 -13.98 -19.16 3.59
N LEU A 208 -13.29 -19.83 4.51
CA LEU A 208 -12.31 -20.88 4.20
C LEU A 208 -12.92 -22.04 3.43
N ASN A 209 -14.12 -22.47 3.82
CA ASN A 209 -14.85 -23.54 3.12
C ASN A 209 -15.13 -23.18 1.67
N ARG A 210 -15.47 -21.91 1.41
CA ARG A 210 -15.71 -21.42 0.05
C ARG A 210 -14.41 -21.26 -0.73
N PHE A 211 -13.36 -20.74 -0.10
CA PHE A 211 -12.03 -20.64 -0.70
C PHE A 211 -11.56 -21.99 -1.24
N CYS A 212 -11.64 -23.06 -0.45
CA CYS A 212 -11.23 -24.39 -0.91
C CYS A 212 -12.07 -24.90 -2.10
N ARG A 213 -13.37 -24.60 -2.14
CA ARG A 213 -14.23 -24.93 -3.30
C ARG A 213 -13.82 -24.15 -4.55
N GLU A 214 -13.50 -22.86 -4.38
CA GLU A 214 -13.04 -22.00 -5.48
C GLU A 214 -11.67 -22.44 -6.01
N GLU A 215 -10.74 -22.85 -5.13
CA GLU A 215 -9.45 -23.40 -5.56
C GLU A 215 -9.58 -24.76 -6.24
N SER A 216 -10.43 -25.65 -5.73
CA SER A 216 -10.66 -26.95 -6.37
C SER A 216 -11.30 -26.86 -7.77
N ALA A 217 -11.94 -25.73 -8.08
CA ALA A 217 -12.56 -25.49 -9.39
C ALA A 217 -11.56 -24.98 -10.45
N VAL A 218 -10.34 -24.60 -10.05
CA VAL A 218 -9.28 -24.15 -10.95
C VAL A 218 -8.26 -25.28 -11.08
N LYS A 219 -7.72 -25.53 -12.28
CA LYS A 219 -6.72 -26.60 -12.54
C LYS A 219 -5.34 -26.31 -11.93
N THR A 220 -5.20 -25.26 -11.13
CA THR A 220 -4.01 -24.93 -10.35
C THR A 220 -4.06 -25.69 -9.02
N GLY A 221 -2.91 -26.18 -8.53
CA GLY A 221 -2.87 -26.97 -7.28
C GLY A 221 -3.58 -26.30 -6.10
N GLN A 222 -4.29 -27.10 -5.30
CA GLN A 222 -5.05 -26.64 -4.13
C GLN A 222 -4.14 -26.37 -2.93
N HIS A 223 -4.50 -25.40 -2.08
CA HIS A 223 -3.81 -25.17 -0.81
C HIS A 223 -3.80 -26.43 0.07
N ARG A 224 -2.66 -26.74 0.73
CA ARG A 224 -2.48 -27.95 1.57
C ARG A 224 -3.60 -28.13 2.61
N CYS A 225 -4.07 -27.04 3.21
CA CYS A 225 -5.12 -27.12 4.25
C CYS A 225 -6.50 -27.51 3.69
N CYS A 226 -6.73 -27.39 2.38
CA CYS A 226 -7.97 -27.81 1.74
C CYS A 226 -8.07 -29.33 1.60
N GLN A 227 -6.96 -30.06 1.76
CA GLN A 227 -6.90 -31.52 1.64
C GLN A 227 -7.36 -32.25 2.92
N HIS A 228 -7.46 -31.55 4.06
CA HIS A 228 -7.94 -32.16 5.30
C HIS A 228 -9.46 -32.38 5.27
N GLY A 229 -9.89 -33.60 5.60
CA GLY A 229 -11.30 -33.96 5.75
C GLY A 229 -11.95 -33.29 6.96
N GLY A 230 -13.00 -32.50 6.72
CA GLY A 230 -13.86 -31.92 7.77
C GLY A 230 -13.59 -30.44 8.11
N PRO A 231 -14.63 -29.63 8.44
CA PRO A 231 -14.47 -28.20 8.71
C PRO A 231 -13.52 -27.86 9.87
N LYS A 232 -13.53 -28.68 10.93
CA LYS A 232 -12.69 -28.46 12.13
C LYS A 232 -11.21 -28.70 11.86
N ALA A 233 -10.85 -29.80 11.20
CA ALA A 233 -9.46 -30.12 10.87
C ALA A 233 -8.88 -29.10 9.87
N ARG A 234 -9.66 -28.73 8.86
CA ARG A 234 -9.33 -27.66 7.92
C ARG A 234 -9.12 -26.32 8.63
N GLY A 235 -10.03 -25.93 9.52
CA GLY A 235 -9.92 -24.73 10.34
C GLY A 235 -8.60 -24.70 11.11
N ARG A 236 -8.29 -25.76 11.86
CA ARG A 236 -7.03 -25.85 12.63
C ARG A 236 -5.79 -25.71 11.76
N CYS A 237 -5.76 -26.32 10.57
CA CYS A 237 -4.64 -26.16 9.65
C CYS A 237 -4.46 -24.70 9.21
N PHE A 238 -5.57 -24.02 8.88
CA PHE A 238 -5.52 -22.62 8.48
C PHE A 238 -5.13 -21.69 9.65
N ALA A 239 -5.66 -21.94 10.85
CA ALA A 239 -5.31 -21.19 12.05
C ALA A 239 -3.81 -21.33 12.38
N ALA A 240 -3.29 -22.55 12.36
CA ALA A 240 -1.87 -22.83 12.66
C ALA A 240 -0.90 -22.31 11.59
N ALA A 241 -1.37 -22.16 10.34
CA ALA A 241 -0.55 -21.63 9.25
C ALA A 241 -0.63 -20.10 9.13
N ALA A 242 -1.45 -19.41 9.93
CA ALA A 242 -1.65 -17.97 9.82
C ALA A 242 -0.39 -17.20 10.25
N PRO A 243 0.20 -16.35 9.39
CA PRO A 243 1.40 -15.59 9.73
C PRO A 243 1.12 -14.46 10.73
N HIS A 244 -0.12 -13.97 10.79
CA HIS A 244 -0.57 -12.92 11.72
C HIS A 244 -1.87 -13.36 12.41
N PRO A 245 -1.80 -14.25 13.41
CA PRO A 245 -2.99 -14.77 14.09
C PRO A 245 -3.72 -13.70 14.92
N GLU A 246 -3.01 -12.71 15.45
CA GLU A 246 -3.58 -11.66 16.30
C GLU A 246 -4.05 -10.42 15.53
N TYR A 247 -3.99 -10.42 14.18
CA TYR A 247 -4.36 -9.28 13.34
C TYR A 247 -3.61 -7.99 13.73
N ASP A 248 -2.34 -8.11 14.09
CA ASP A 248 -1.48 -7.09 14.67
C ASP A 248 -0.49 -6.48 13.67
N ARG A 249 -0.59 -6.81 12.38
CA ARG A 249 0.33 -6.33 11.32
C ARG A 249 0.40 -4.81 11.25
N GLU A 250 -0.72 -4.15 11.44
CA GLU A 250 -0.85 -2.69 11.40
C GLU A 250 -0.45 -2.01 12.72
N LEU A 251 -0.06 -2.78 13.75
CA LEU A 251 0.41 -2.25 15.03
C LEU A 251 1.94 -2.12 15.01
N HIS A 252 2.41 -0.92 15.32
CA HIS A 252 3.84 -0.59 15.34
C HIS A 252 4.21 0.05 16.67
N ASN A 253 5.33 -0.38 17.25
CA ASN A 253 5.88 0.29 18.41
C ASN A 253 6.80 1.42 17.95
N VAL A 254 6.49 2.63 18.39
CA VAL A 254 7.22 3.86 18.03
C VAL A 254 7.61 4.63 19.29
N SER A 255 8.68 5.42 19.16
CA SER A 255 9.04 6.43 20.16
C SER A 255 8.50 7.79 19.71
N LEU A 256 7.69 8.42 20.57
CA LEU A 256 7.17 9.77 20.40
C LEU A 256 8.04 10.83 21.09
N ALA A 257 9.12 10.42 21.78
CA ALA A 257 9.98 11.32 22.54
C ALA A 257 10.53 12.47 21.67
N ARG A 258 10.96 12.14 20.45
CA ARG A 258 11.38 13.09 19.42
C ARG A 258 10.77 12.68 18.08
N PRO A 259 9.61 13.23 17.70
CA PRO A 259 8.96 12.86 16.46
C PRO A 259 9.77 13.38 15.26
N GLY A 260 10.45 12.48 14.55
CA GLY A 260 11.13 12.81 13.30
C GLY A 260 10.15 13.10 12.16
N PRO A 261 10.61 13.70 11.04
CA PRO A 261 9.76 14.05 9.90
C PRO A 261 8.95 12.87 9.36
N ALA A 262 9.55 11.68 9.34
CA ALA A 262 8.87 10.48 8.86
C ALA A 262 7.75 9.97 9.77
N LEU A 263 7.93 10.05 11.09
CA LEU A 263 6.88 9.71 12.05
C LEU A 263 5.73 10.71 11.98
N LEU A 264 6.04 12.00 11.82
CA LEU A 264 5.05 13.06 11.67
C LEU A 264 4.23 12.90 10.38
N ARG A 265 4.82 12.41 9.29
CA ARG A 265 4.06 12.03 8.09
C ARG A 265 2.99 10.96 8.38
N SER A 266 3.32 9.96 9.18
CA SER A 266 2.36 8.92 9.60
C SER A 266 1.32 9.47 10.59
N LEU A 267 1.73 10.28 11.57
CA LEU A 267 0.81 10.84 12.57
C LEU A 267 -0.19 11.83 11.97
N CYS A 268 0.20 12.57 10.93
CA CYS A 268 -0.67 13.49 10.20
C CYS A 268 -1.55 12.81 9.13
N GLY A 269 -1.39 11.50 8.93
CA GLY A 269 -2.23 10.70 8.04
C GLY A 269 -3.51 10.19 8.70
N PRO A 270 -4.30 9.36 8.00
CA PRO A 270 -5.49 8.70 8.56
C PRO A 270 -5.10 7.55 9.49
N THR A 271 -4.49 7.90 10.62
CA THR A 271 -4.00 6.97 11.64
C THR A 271 -5.06 6.83 12.72
N ARG A 272 -5.39 5.59 13.09
CA ARG A 272 -6.36 5.30 14.15
C ARG A 272 -5.84 4.15 15.01
N LEU A 273 -6.02 4.33 16.31
CA LEU A 273 -5.47 3.56 17.44
C LEU A 273 -4.15 4.12 17.94
N PHE A 274 -4.28 4.95 18.96
CA PHE A 274 -3.25 5.24 19.93
C PHE A 274 -3.53 4.38 21.16
N THR A 275 -2.48 4.02 21.89
CA THR A 275 -2.60 3.47 23.24
C THR A 275 -3.68 4.23 24.03
N GLN A 276 -4.65 3.53 24.63
CA GLN A 276 -5.64 4.20 25.50
C GLN A 276 -5.03 4.71 26.81
N ARG A 277 -3.74 4.44 27.04
CA ARG A 277 -3.02 4.91 28.21
C ARG A 277 -2.79 6.42 28.11
N ARG A 278 -3.51 7.18 28.92
CA ARG A 278 -3.16 8.59 29.19
C ARG A 278 -1.71 8.67 29.67
N PRO A 279 -0.93 9.69 29.27
CA PRO A 279 -1.37 10.93 28.61
C PRO A 279 -1.23 10.94 27.07
N VAL A 280 -0.84 9.82 26.47
CA VAL A 280 -0.38 9.76 25.07
C VAL A 280 -1.41 10.27 24.04
N PRO A 281 -2.71 9.89 24.10
CA PRO A 281 -3.70 10.42 23.17
C PRO A 281 -3.89 11.94 23.23
N GLU A 282 -3.81 12.53 24.43
CA GLU A 282 -4.02 13.97 24.64
C GLU A 282 -2.85 14.77 24.06
N LEU A 283 -1.62 14.33 24.35
CA LEU A 283 -0.40 14.92 23.80
C LEU A 283 -0.36 14.85 22.28
N LEU A 284 -0.65 13.68 21.70
CA LEU A 284 -0.68 13.50 20.26
C LEU A 284 -1.81 14.28 19.58
N GLY A 285 -2.97 14.40 20.23
CA GLY A 285 -4.07 15.23 19.75
C GLY A 285 -3.65 16.70 19.58
N ALA A 286 -2.98 17.26 20.59
CA ALA A 286 -2.46 18.63 20.53
C ALA A 286 -1.42 18.82 19.42
N VAL A 287 -0.44 17.91 19.35
CA VAL A 287 0.61 17.95 18.32
C VAL A 287 0.03 17.85 16.91
N THR A 288 -0.85 16.89 16.67
CA THR A 288 -1.41 16.68 15.32
C THR A 288 -2.33 17.83 14.91
N ALA A 289 -3.12 18.39 15.82
CA ALA A 289 -3.97 19.54 15.52
C ALA A 289 -3.17 20.80 15.15
N ALA A 290 -2.09 21.08 15.88
CA ALA A 290 -1.27 22.28 15.68
C ALA A 290 -0.26 22.13 14.53
N CYS A 291 0.39 20.98 14.40
CA CYS A 291 1.56 20.83 13.53
C CYS A 291 1.26 20.18 12.17
N CYS A 292 0.18 19.40 12.02
CA CYS A 292 -0.12 18.77 10.74
C CYS A 292 -0.52 19.73 9.60
N PRO A 293 -1.14 20.91 9.87
CA PRO A 293 -1.38 21.91 8.84
C PRO A 293 -0.11 22.57 8.28
N LEU A 294 1.01 22.52 9.01
CA LEU A 294 2.27 23.18 8.63
C LEU A 294 3.00 22.44 7.50
N PRO A 295 3.91 23.10 6.77
CA PRO A 295 4.77 22.45 5.78
C PRO A 295 5.71 21.42 6.45
N PRO A 296 6.10 20.32 5.77
CA PRO A 296 6.87 19.21 6.35
C PRO A 296 8.13 19.60 7.11
N GLU A 297 8.85 20.62 6.61
CA GLU A 297 10.09 21.14 7.19
C GLU A 297 9.88 21.73 8.61
N GLU A 298 8.72 22.33 8.86
CA GLU A 298 8.41 23.00 10.13
C GLU A 298 7.76 22.06 11.15
N ARG A 299 7.27 20.89 10.71
CA ARG A 299 6.53 19.96 11.58
C ARG A 299 7.39 19.40 12.70
N GLY A 300 8.68 19.16 12.43
CA GLY A 300 9.61 18.60 13.41
C GLY A 300 9.78 19.51 14.63
N ALA A 301 10.12 20.77 14.39
CA ALA A 301 10.25 21.78 15.45
C ALA A 301 8.91 22.02 16.17
N CYS A 302 7.83 22.20 15.40
CA CYS A 302 6.49 22.37 15.98
C CYS A 302 6.12 21.22 16.90
N ALA A 303 6.35 19.97 16.51
CA ALA A 303 5.98 18.81 17.31
C ALA A 303 6.75 18.74 18.63
N GLN A 304 8.04 19.12 18.64
CA GLN A 304 8.83 19.17 19.87
C GLN A 304 8.28 20.24 20.83
N ASP A 305 8.00 21.43 20.31
CA ASP A 305 7.45 22.56 21.08
C ASP A 305 6.06 22.23 21.64
N GLN A 306 5.18 21.69 20.79
CA GLN A 306 3.82 21.30 21.19
C GLN A 306 3.82 20.16 22.21
N LEU A 307 4.75 19.20 22.10
CA LEU A 307 4.91 18.17 23.14
C LEU A 307 5.33 18.79 24.48
N SER A 308 6.27 19.75 24.48
CA SER A 308 6.73 20.40 25.71
C SER A 308 5.63 21.24 26.36
N GLN A 309 4.90 22.02 25.55
CA GLN A 309 3.75 22.78 26.00
C GLN A 309 2.61 21.88 26.52
N GLY A 310 2.36 20.77 25.83
CA GLY A 310 1.39 19.75 26.24
C GLY A 310 1.74 19.10 27.58
N ILE A 311 3.02 18.73 27.78
CA ILE A 311 3.51 18.19 29.06
C ILE A 311 3.36 19.22 30.19
N ALA A 312 3.75 20.47 29.96
CA ALA A 312 3.59 21.54 30.95
C ALA A 312 2.11 21.75 31.33
N THR A 313 1.22 21.74 30.33
CA THR A 313 -0.23 21.86 30.54
C THR A 313 -0.77 20.68 31.34
N LEU A 314 -0.37 19.45 31.01
CA LEU A 314 -0.77 18.25 31.75
C LEU A 314 -0.31 18.28 33.21
N CYS A 315 0.91 18.76 33.48
CA CYS A 315 1.41 18.87 34.85
C CYS A 315 0.73 20.00 35.63
N ALA A 316 0.19 21.02 34.94
CA ALA A 316 -0.60 22.08 35.54
C ALA A 316 -2.09 21.71 35.74
N THR A 317 -2.60 20.69 35.04
CA THR A 317 -4.00 20.26 35.21
C THR A 317 -4.24 19.59 36.57
N PRO A 318 -5.44 19.74 37.16
CA PRO A 318 -5.81 19.08 38.41
C PRO A 318 -5.67 17.55 38.31
N ARG A 319 -5.28 16.91 39.42
CA ARG A 319 -5.05 15.45 39.54
C ARG A 319 -6.25 14.57 39.16
N ASP A 320 -7.43 15.16 39.03
CA ASP A 320 -8.66 14.47 38.65
C ASP A 320 -8.74 14.17 37.14
N ALA A 321 -7.99 14.89 36.30
CA ALA A 321 -7.97 14.71 34.84
C ALA A 321 -7.03 13.57 34.39
N TRP A 322 -5.90 13.41 35.06
CA TRP A 322 -4.98 12.29 34.88
C TRP A 322 -4.06 12.11 36.09
N ARG A 323 -3.49 10.91 36.26
CA ARG A 323 -2.50 10.61 37.29
C ARG A 323 -1.15 10.33 36.67
N ASP A 324 -0.12 10.90 37.28
CA ASP A 324 1.29 10.68 36.95
C ASP A 324 1.90 9.62 37.90
N PRO A 325 1.79 8.32 37.58
CA PRO A 325 2.35 7.25 38.42
C PRO A 325 3.87 7.29 38.53
N GLN A 326 4.56 7.90 37.55
CA GLN A 326 6.02 7.99 37.53
C GLN A 326 6.56 9.26 38.22
N GLY A 327 5.68 10.19 38.58
CA GLY A 327 6.06 11.43 39.24
C GLY A 327 6.91 12.36 38.38
N CYS A 328 6.84 12.25 37.04
CA CYS A 328 7.57 13.13 36.14
C CYS A 328 7.24 14.62 36.31
N CYS A 329 6.00 14.97 36.70
CA CYS A 329 5.57 16.36 36.86
C CYS A 329 6.18 17.09 38.07
N SER A 330 6.82 16.38 39.02
CA SER A 330 7.54 17.02 40.12
C SER A 330 8.93 17.50 39.74
N TRP A 331 9.39 17.18 38.53
CA TRP A 331 10.70 17.58 38.03
C TRP A 331 10.59 18.90 37.25
N GLU A 332 11.70 19.63 37.18
CA GLU A 332 11.84 20.84 36.35
C GLU A 332 12.35 20.50 34.95
N GLU A 333 12.33 21.47 34.03
CA GLU A 333 12.98 21.30 32.72
C GLU A 333 14.51 21.34 32.85
N PRO A 334 15.27 20.48 32.15
CA PRO A 334 14.87 19.53 31.11
C PRO A 334 14.54 18.10 31.60
N GLU A 335 14.66 17.81 32.90
CA GLU A 335 14.49 16.46 33.45
C GLU A 335 13.05 15.96 33.35
N ARG A 336 12.07 16.85 33.53
CA ARG A 336 10.65 16.55 33.33
C ARG A 336 10.41 16.00 31.93
N ARG A 337 10.93 16.68 30.90
CA ARG A 337 10.81 16.21 29.52
C ARG A 337 11.44 14.84 29.32
N ARG A 338 12.66 14.62 29.84
CA ARG A 338 13.35 13.32 29.74
C ARG A 338 12.58 12.19 30.44
N CYS A 339 11.95 12.48 31.57
CA CYS A 339 11.11 11.51 32.28
C CYS A 339 9.93 11.09 31.41
N PHE A 340 9.21 12.04 30.81
CA PHE A 340 8.11 11.73 29.89
C PHE A 340 8.56 10.97 28.65
N ASP A 341 9.67 11.39 28.04
CA ASP A 341 10.27 10.75 26.88
C ASP A 341 10.54 9.26 27.14
N ASN A 342 11.13 8.94 28.30
CA ASN A 342 11.52 7.58 28.65
C ASN A 342 10.36 6.71 29.15
N THR A 343 9.43 7.28 29.92
CA THR A 343 8.40 6.50 30.64
C THR A 343 7.07 6.40 29.91
N TYR A 344 6.66 7.47 29.21
CA TYR A 344 5.35 7.55 28.57
C TYR A 344 5.44 7.52 27.04
N LEU A 345 6.52 8.04 26.46
CA LEU A 345 6.62 8.26 25.01
C LEU A 345 7.56 7.28 24.28
N SER A 346 8.40 6.52 24.99
CA SER A 346 9.44 5.66 24.38
C SER A 346 8.88 4.44 23.65
N GLN A 347 7.79 3.86 24.15
CA GLN A 347 7.17 2.63 23.63
C GLN A 347 5.66 2.81 23.49
N VAL A 348 5.27 3.54 22.45
CA VAL A 348 3.86 3.75 22.13
C VAL A 348 3.45 2.82 20.99
N THR A 349 2.37 2.08 21.19
CA THR A 349 1.75 1.31 20.12
C THR A 349 0.89 2.24 19.25
N LEU A 350 1.23 2.28 17.96
CA LEU A 350 0.61 3.08 16.92
C LEU A 350 -0.03 2.16 15.88
N GLY A 351 -1.32 2.34 15.60
CA GLY A 351 -2.00 1.70 14.47
C GLY A 351 -1.78 2.48 13.18
N ALA A 352 -0.96 1.98 12.26
CA ALA A 352 -0.74 2.60 10.94
C ALA A 352 -0.82 1.57 9.81
N ALA A 353 -1.37 1.97 8.67
CA ALA A 353 -1.47 1.11 7.48
C ALA A 353 -0.09 0.86 6.82
N VAL A 354 0.87 1.75 7.08
CA VAL A 354 2.26 1.65 6.62
C VAL A 354 3.16 1.74 7.84
N ALA A 355 4.12 0.83 7.93
CA ALA A 355 5.10 0.85 9.01
C ALA A 355 5.87 2.18 9.01
N PRO A 356 5.92 2.90 10.14
CA PRO A 356 6.85 4.01 10.29
C PRO A 356 8.28 3.48 10.21
N PRO A 357 9.26 4.30 9.79
CA PRO A 357 10.64 3.85 9.72
C PRO A 357 11.13 3.38 11.09
N PRO A 358 12.04 2.39 11.13
CA PRO A 358 12.57 1.85 12.37
C PRO A 358 13.30 2.93 13.18
N LEU A 359 13.34 2.72 14.51
CA LEU A 359 14.06 3.57 15.44
C LEU A 359 15.52 3.77 14.99
N GLY A 360 15.93 5.02 14.77
CA GLY A 360 17.34 5.40 14.54
C GLY A 360 17.78 5.61 13.10
N GLN A 361 16.88 5.66 12.12
CA GLN A 361 17.21 6.13 10.75
C GLN A 361 16.61 7.52 10.52
N GLU A 362 17.33 8.54 11.00
CA GLU A 362 17.23 9.91 10.48
C GLU A 362 18.21 10.01 9.31
N GLU A 363 17.68 10.20 8.10
CA GLU A 363 18.40 10.88 7.02
C GLU A 363 17.53 12.02 6.50
#